data_AF-A0A7V1XXB1-F1
#
_entry.id   AF-A0A7V1XXB1-F1
#
_cell.length_a   1.000
_cell.length_b   1.000
_cell.length_c   1.000
_cell.angle_alpha   90.00
_cell.angle_beta   90.00
_cell.angle_gamma   90.00
#
_symmetry.space_group_name_H-M   'P 1'
#
loop_
_entity.id
_entity.type
_entity.pdbx_description
1 polymer ?
#
loop_
_entity_poly.entity_id
_entity_poly.type
_entity_poly.pdbx_seq_one_letter_code
_entity_poly.pdbx_strand_id
1 'polypeptide(L)'
;MLPARCLRLLFSLCVLCTTAFAVQASHNSSSGDTLMTPAQLRQVSPPEESLSATELERRADELRLQKSYADALDYYRAAIRKQESSALHNKAGIAQLQLLRHNEAKKSFQRALKLDKKNAEARNNLGVIYYIQQNYGRAVKEYKKAIELRTDSPSFYSNLGTAEFSRRKYEQASVAYLKALELDPEIFERRSNAGVQMHMASPADRAGYHFTIAKMFATRGDAERCLLYLRKAVEEGYPEIGRVYKDAEFAVVRADPRFAELMQRRDTLAPPQ
;
A
#
# COMPACT_ATOMS: atom_id res chain seq x y z
N MET A 1 -52.53 -33.14 56.35
CA MET A 1 -53.04 -34.49 56.67
C MET A 1 -53.10 -35.30 55.38
N LEU A 2 -52.91 -36.62 55.43
CA LEU A 2 -53.13 -37.54 54.30
C LEU A 2 -54.51 -38.23 54.45
N PRO A 3 -55.14 -38.73 53.37
CA PRO A 3 -54.86 -40.06 52.78
C PRO A 3 -54.69 -40.03 51.23
N ALA A 4 -54.07 -40.96 50.48
CA ALA A 4 -53.87 -42.44 50.56
C ALA A 4 -55.11 -43.27 50.12
N ARG A 5 -55.11 -44.30 49.26
CA ARG A 5 -54.19 -44.97 48.28
C ARG A 5 -55.08 -45.36 47.03
N CYS A 6 -54.77 -46.10 45.96
CA CYS A 6 -53.77 -47.10 45.50
C CYS A 6 -53.50 -46.86 43.98
N LEU A 7 -52.57 -47.48 43.20
CA LEU A 7 -51.55 -48.56 43.29
C LEU A 7 -51.84 -49.77 42.35
N ARG A 8 -50.81 -50.20 41.58
CA ARG A 8 -50.67 -51.41 40.70
C ARG A 8 -51.13 -51.24 39.23
N LEU A 9 -50.50 -51.82 38.18
CA LEU A 9 -49.18 -52.52 38.05
C LEU A 9 -48.60 -52.52 36.59
N LEU A 10 -47.33 -52.09 36.43
CA LEU A 10 -46.16 -52.65 35.67
C LEU A 10 -46.20 -53.26 34.22
N PHE A 11 -44.95 -53.38 33.69
CA PHE A 11 -44.42 -53.97 32.45
C PHE A 11 -44.46 -53.07 31.19
N SER A 12 -43.36 -52.61 30.56
CA SER A 12 -42.06 -53.21 30.12
C SER A 12 -42.18 -53.86 28.73
N LEU A 13 -41.39 -53.53 27.70
CA LEU A 13 -39.93 -53.78 27.60
C LEU A 13 -39.17 -52.83 26.64
N CYS A 14 -37.84 -52.92 26.61
CA CYS A 14 -36.95 -52.20 25.67
C CYS A 14 -36.77 -52.93 24.33
N VAL A 15 -36.52 -52.18 23.25
CA VAL A 15 -35.67 -52.63 22.12
C VAL A 15 -34.72 -51.49 21.71
N LEU A 16 -33.42 -51.72 21.90
CA LEU A 16 -32.36 -51.01 21.15
C LEU A 16 -32.06 -51.84 19.90
N CYS A 17 -31.95 -51.20 18.74
CA CYS A 17 -31.41 -51.85 17.55
C CYS A 17 -30.58 -50.85 16.74
N THR A 18 -29.34 -51.24 16.43
CA THR A 18 -28.36 -50.40 15.74
C THR A 18 -27.91 -51.09 14.45
N THR A 19 -28.01 -50.43 13.30
CA THR A 19 -27.26 -50.83 12.10
C THR A 19 -26.89 -49.66 11.19
N ALA A 20 -25.77 -49.85 10.52
CA ALA A 20 -24.97 -48.93 9.74
C ALA A 20 -25.61 -48.33 8.46
N PHE A 21 -25.15 -47.12 8.15
CA PHE A 21 -24.80 -46.59 6.82
C PHE A 21 -25.77 -46.74 5.61
N ALA A 22 -26.20 -45.58 5.12
CA ALA A 22 -26.25 -45.31 3.68
C ALA A 22 -25.66 -43.89 3.44
N VAL A 23 -24.61 -43.78 2.62
CA VAL A 23 -24.10 -42.47 2.18
C VAL A 23 -24.82 -42.09 0.89
N GLN A 24 -25.60 -41.02 0.92
CA GLN A 24 -26.09 -40.35 -0.27
C GLN A 24 -25.48 -38.96 -0.35
N ALA A 25 -24.53 -38.79 -1.27
CA ALA A 25 -24.00 -37.49 -1.64
C ALA A 25 -25.03 -36.77 -2.51
N SER A 26 -25.76 -35.82 -1.95
CA SER A 26 -26.56 -34.85 -2.70
C SER A 26 -25.77 -33.55 -2.82
N HIS A 27 -25.37 -33.20 -4.05
CA HIS A 27 -24.96 -31.84 -4.34
C HIS A 27 -26.14 -30.90 -4.04
N ASN A 28 -25.92 -29.89 -3.22
CA ASN A 28 -26.71 -28.67 -3.31
C ASN A 28 -25.80 -27.45 -3.24
N SER A 29 -25.77 -26.67 -4.31
CA SER A 29 -24.83 -25.56 -4.52
C SER A 29 -25.38 -24.28 -3.91
N SER A 30 -24.86 -23.87 -2.76
CA SER A 30 -24.97 -22.50 -2.26
C SER A 30 -23.65 -21.76 -2.49
N SER A 31 -23.45 -21.30 -3.72
CA SER A 31 -22.35 -20.40 -4.10
C SER A 31 -22.60 -18.99 -3.54
N GLY A 32 -22.46 -18.85 -2.22
CA GLY A 32 -22.34 -17.56 -1.56
C GLY A 32 -20.91 -17.05 -1.75
N ASP A 33 -20.72 -16.13 -2.70
CA ASP A 33 -19.42 -15.53 -3.03
C ASP A 33 -18.81 -14.75 -1.85
N THR A 34 -18.21 -15.49 -0.95
CA THR A 34 -17.41 -14.97 0.15
C THR A 34 -16.08 -14.54 -0.46
N LEU A 35 -16.00 -13.28 -0.90
CA LEU A 35 -14.81 -12.65 -1.48
C LEU A 35 -13.61 -12.78 -0.51
N MET A 36 -12.83 -13.83 -0.72
CA MET A 36 -11.62 -14.13 0.04
C MET A 36 -10.60 -13.01 -0.16
N THR A 37 -10.52 -12.09 0.80
CA THR A 37 -9.38 -11.17 0.88
C THR A 37 -8.08 -11.99 0.99
N PRO A 38 -6.94 -11.58 0.42
CA PRO A 38 -5.64 -12.26 0.56
C PRO A 38 -5.05 -12.32 1.99
N ALA A 39 -5.88 -12.16 3.02
CA ALA A 39 -5.49 -12.14 4.41
C ALA A 39 -5.40 -13.56 5.01
N GLN A 40 -4.16 -14.05 5.12
CA GLN A 40 -3.70 -14.85 6.27
C GLN A 40 -4.13 -16.33 6.35
N LEU A 41 -3.74 -17.11 5.34
CA LEU A 41 -3.11 -18.40 5.66
C LEU A 41 -1.68 -18.11 6.18
N ARG A 42 -1.33 -18.60 7.37
CA ARG A 42 0.07 -18.61 7.86
C ARG A 42 0.84 -19.64 7.04
N GLN A 43 2.01 -19.28 6.50
CA GLN A 43 2.76 -20.12 5.57
C GLN A 43 3.94 -20.85 6.21
N VAL A 44 4.32 -20.48 7.42
CA VAL A 44 5.46 -21.06 8.16
C VAL A 44 5.11 -21.30 9.63
N SER A 45 5.89 -22.16 10.28
CA SER A 45 5.84 -22.38 11.74
C SER A 45 5.99 -21.06 12.52
N PRO A 46 5.42 -20.96 13.73
CA PRO A 46 5.68 -19.84 14.64
C PRO A 46 7.18 -19.68 14.95
N PRO A 47 7.63 -18.48 15.36
CA PRO A 47 9.05 -18.25 15.66
C PRO A 47 9.48 -19.03 16.90
N GLU A 48 10.54 -19.83 16.77
CA GLU A 48 11.10 -20.61 17.89
C GLU A 48 11.71 -19.70 18.98
N GLU A 49 11.56 -20.11 20.24
CA GLU A 49 12.11 -19.37 21.38
C GLU A 49 13.64 -19.50 21.52
N SER A 50 14.26 -20.43 20.79
CA SER A 50 15.72 -20.63 20.68
C SER A 50 16.42 -19.43 20.02
N LEU A 51 15.90 -18.99 18.87
CA LEU A 51 16.55 -18.08 17.92
C LEU A 51 16.90 -16.70 18.51
N SER A 52 18.05 -16.13 18.13
CA SER A 52 18.44 -14.77 18.50
C SER A 52 17.55 -13.70 17.85
N ALA A 53 17.59 -12.47 18.38
CA ALA A 53 16.87 -11.34 17.77
C ALA A 53 17.28 -11.13 16.30
N THR A 54 18.57 -11.29 15.98
CA THR A 54 19.13 -11.14 14.62
C THR A 54 18.63 -12.22 13.65
N GLU A 55 18.52 -13.48 14.10
CA GLU A 55 18.00 -14.57 13.27
C GLU A 55 16.50 -14.42 13.01
N LEU A 56 15.75 -14.01 14.04
CA LEU A 56 14.33 -13.66 13.93
C LEU A 56 14.11 -12.47 12.98
N GLU A 57 14.97 -11.44 13.04
CA GLU A 57 14.92 -10.29 12.13
C GLU A 57 15.24 -10.68 10.68
N ARG A 58 16.30 -11.47 10.45
CA ARG A 58 16.63 -12.01 9.12
C ARG A 58 15.45 -12.81 8.54
N ARG A 59 14.88 -13.71 9.34
CA ARG A 59 13.76 -14.55 8.90
C ARG A 59 12.50 -13.73 8.60
N ALA A 60 12.24 -12.67 9.38
CA ALA A 60 11.16 -11.74 9.10
C ALA A 60 11.40 -10.93 7.81
N ASP A 61 12.64 -10.51 7.52
CA ASP A 61 12.98 -9.84 6.26
C ASP A 61 12.80 -10.75 5.04
N GLU A 62 13.20 -12.03 5.13
CA GLU A 62 12.93 -13.05 4.09
C GLU A 62 11.42 -13.18 3.81
N LEU A 63 10.63 -13.39 4.85
CA LEU A 63 9.17 -13.50 4.76
C LEU A 63 8.53 -12.21 4.21
N ARG A 64 9.05 -11.03 4.57
CA ARG A 64 8.60 -9.74 4.04
C ARG A 64 8.93 -9.57 2.56
N LEU A 65 10.07 -10.05 2.10
CA LEU A 65 10.44 -10.07 0.67
C LEU A 65 9.57 -11.05 -0.13
N GLN A 66 9.21 -12.19 0.47
CA GLN A 66 8.23 -13.15 -0.06
C GLN A 66 6.77 -12.66 0.01
N LYS A 67 6.53 -11.50 0.62
CA LYS A 67 5.20 -10.88 0.87
C LYS A 67 4.31 -11.62 1.86
N SER A 68 4.87 -12.58 2.60
CA SER A 68 4.24 -13.29 3.73
C SER A 68 4.20 -12.40 4.97
N TYR A 69 3.59 -11.21 4.84
CA TYR A 69 3.68 -10.10 5.81
C TYR A 69 3.11 -10.43 7.20
N ALA A 70 2.18 -11.37 7.29
CA ALA A 70 1.62 -11.84 8.56
C ALA A 70 2.64 -12.63 9.38
N ASP A 71 3.31 -13.59 8.75
CA ASP A 71 4.35 -14.39 9.37
C ASP A 71 5.58 -13.53 9.68
N ALA A 72 5.99 -12.66 8.74
CA ALA A 72 7.04 -11.66 8.96
C ALA A 72 6.78 -10.79 10.20
N LEU A 73 5.53 -10.35 10.41
CA LEU A 73 5.16 -9.54 11.57
C LEU A 73 5.29 -10.32 12.89
N ASP A 74 4.94 -11.60 12.93
CA ASP A 74 5.08 -12.41 14.14
C ASP A 74 6.56 -12.73 14.45
N TYR A 75 7.42 -12.92 13.43
CA TYR A 75 8.88 -13.00 13.61
C TYR A 75 9.49 -11.66 14.06
N TYR A 76 9.11 -10.51 13.49
CA TYR A 76 9.56 -9.19 14.00
C TYR A 76 9.10 -8.96 15.44
N ARG A 77 7.87 -9.36 15.79
CA ARG A 77 7.37 -9.28 17.18
C ARG A 77 8.18 -10.16 18.13
N ALA A 78 8.68 -11.32 17.68
CA ALA A 78 9.58 -12.16 18.48
C ALA A 78 10.97 -11.50 18.64
N ALA A 79 11.55 -10.94 17.58
CA ALA A 79 12.80 -10.18 17.65
C ALA A 79 12.70 -9.00 18.64
N ILE A 80 11.62 -8.20 18.56
CA ILE A 80 11.36 -7.06 19.46
C ILE A 80 11.27 -7.48 20.93
N ARG A 81 10.74 -8.68 21.25
CA ARG A 81 10.71 -9.19 22.63
C ARG A 81 12.10 -9.54 23.18
N LYS A 82 13.05 -9.90 22.32
CA LYS A 82 14.43 -10.24 22.71
C LYS A 82 15.35 -9.01 22.72
N GLN A 83 15.20 -8.11 21.76
CA GLN A 83 15.95 -6.85 21.69
C GLN A 83 15.11 -5.78 20.98
N GLU A 84 14.65 -4.77 21.72
CA GLU A 84 13.88 -3.69 21.12
C GLU A 84 14.80 -2.70 20.38
N SER A 85 14.52 -2.42 19.10
CA SER A 85 15.28 -1.45 18.30
C SER A 85 14.37 -0.56 17.44
N SER A 86 14.85 0.63 17.08
CA SER A 86 14.14 1.53 16.16
C SER A 86 13.98 0.91 14.76
N ALA A 87 14.96 0.12 14.32
CA ALA A 87 14.92 -0.59 13.03
C ALA A 87 13.81 -1.64 13.00
N LEU A 88 13.71 -2.48 14.04
CA LEU A 88 12.69 -3.52 14.16
C LEU A 88 11.28 -2.94 14.19
N HIS A 89 11.05 -1.86 14.95
CA HIS A 89 9.75 -1.18 14.96
C HIS A 89 9.38 -0.54 13.62
N ASN A 90 10.35 -0.03 12.86
CA ASN A 90 10.11 0.43 11.49
C ASN A 90 9.77 -0.74 10.55
N LYS A 91 10.51 -1.85 10.60
CA LYS A 91 10.26 -3.06 9.80
C LYS A 91 8.89 -3.69 10.10
N ALA A 92 8.54 -3.83 11.38
CA ALA A 92 7.22 -4.28 11.82
C ALA A 92 6.09 -3.34 11.35
N GLY A 93 6.33 -2.02 11.40
CA GLY A 93 5.41 -1.01 10.87
C GLY A 93 5.18 -1.13 9.36
N ILE A 94 6.21 -1.46 8.58
CA ILE A 94 6.09 -1.73 7.14
C ILE A 94 5.23 -2.98 6.91
N ALA A 95 5.46 -4.08 7.64
CA ALA A 95 4.65 -5.29 7.53
C ALA A 95 3.17 -5.04 7.91
N GLN A 96 2.91 -4.28 8.98
CA GLN A 96 1.56 -3.86 9.37
C GLN A 96 0.90 -2.98 8.30
N LEU A 97 1.65 -2.08 7.64
CA LEU A 97 1.13 -1.23 6.57
C LEU A 97 0.73 -2.05 5.33
N GLN A 98 1.53 -3.04 4.94
CA GLN A 98 1.20 -3.96 3.84
C GLN A 98 -0.02 -4.86 4.17
N LEU A 99 -0.26 -5.14 5.45
CA LEU A 99 -1.48 -5.80 5.94
C LEU A 99 -2.69 -4.84 6.10
N LEU A 100 -2.60 -3.59 5.62
CA LEU A 100 -3.60 -2.52 5.79
C LEU A 100 -3.93 -2.17 7.27
N ARG A 101 -3.10 -2.61 8.22
CA ARG A 101 -3.24 -2.36 9.66
C ARG A 101 -2.69 -0.97 10.02
N HIS A 102 -3.19 0.07 9.35
CA HIS A 102 -2.63 1.43 9.39
C HIS A 102 -2.50 2.00 10.81
N ASN A 103 -3.43 1.70 11.71
CA ASN A 103 -3.38 2.13 13.11
C ASN A 103 -2.35 1.39 13.96
N GLU A 104 -2.00 0.14 13.64
CA GLU A 104 -0.84 -0.53 14.24
C GLU A 104 0.46 0.05 13.67
N ALA A 105 0.58 0.14 12.34
CA ALA A 105 1.76 0.68 11.67
C ALA A 105 2.12 2.09 12.19
N LYS A 106 1.12 2.95 12.41
CA LYS A 106 1.27 4.26 13.05
C LYS A 106 1.96 4.19 14.42
N LYS A 107 1.55 3.25 15.28
CA LYS A 107 2.12 3.06 16.62
C LYS A 107 3.56 2.57 16.53
N SER A 108 3.85 1.67 15.60
CA SER A 108 5.19 1.12 15.38
C SER A 108 6.17 2.17 14.85
N PHE A 109 5.81 2.95 13.83
CA PHE A 109 6.63 4.09 13.38
C PHE A 109 6.81 5.16 14.48
N GLN A 110 5.78 5.41 15.29
CA GLN A 110 5.90 6.30 16.46
C GLN A 110 6.79 5.71 17.57
N ARG A 111 6.84 4.39 17.77
CA ARG A 111 7.77 3.75 18.71
C ARG A 111 9.20 3.76 18.19
N ALA A 112 9.42 3.51 16.89
CA ALA A 112 10.70 3.69 16.23
C ALA A 112 11.24 5.12 16.46
N LEU A 113 10.42 6.16 16.24
CA LEU A 113 10.78 7.56 16.46
C LEU A 113 10.92 7.99 17.94
N LYS A 114 10.40 7.19 18.89
CA LYS A 114 10.67 7.36 20.32
C LYS A 114 12.02 6.75 20.73
N LEU A 115 12.44 5.68 20.06
CA LEU A 115 13.71 4.99 20.31
C LEU A 115 14.88 5.72 19.61
N ASP A 116 14.69 6.13 18.35
CA ASP A 116 15.61 7.03 17.64
C ASP A 116 14.84 8.11 16.87
N LYS A 117 15.07 9.37 17.28
CA LYS A 117 14.48 10.56 16.64
C LYS A 117 15.11 10.88 15.27
N LYS A 118 16.26 10.29 14.93
CA LYS A 118 16.98 10.44 13.66
C LYS A 118 16.67 9.35 12.63
N ASN A 119 15.76 8.41 12.92
CA ASN A 119 15.37 7.38 11.96
C ASN A 119 14.53 8.00 10.82
N ALA A 120 15.19 8.33 9.71
CA ALA A 120 14.58 8.99 8.56
C ALA A 120 13.49 8.13 7.88
N GLU A 121 13.69 6.81 7.80
CA GLU A 121 12.70 5.87 7.27
C GLU A 121 11.41 5.90 8.10
N ALA A 122 11.52 5.86 9.43
CA ALA A 122 10.36 5.92 10.30
C ALA A 122 9.63 7.27 10.21
N ARG A 123 10.33 8.38 9.89
CA ARG A 123 9.68 9.67 9.57
C ARG A 123 8.92 9.61 8.24
N ASN A 124 9.55 9.12 7.16
CA ASN A 124 8.90 8.93 5.86
C ASN A 124 7.66 8.03 5.99
N ASN A 125 7.80 6.87 6.62
CA ASN A 125 6.73 5.89 6.73
C ASN A 125 5.58 6.36 7.65
N LEU A 126 5.87 7.17 8.67
CA LEU A 126 4.82 7.89 9.42
C LEU A 126 4.14 8.98 8.57
N GLY A 127 4.87 9.62 7.66
CA GLY A 127 4.32 10.49 6.61
C GLY A 127 3.30 9.77 5.73
N VAL A 128 3.60 8.54 5.31
CA VAL A 128 2.70 7.71 4.50
C VAL A 128 1.40 7.42 5.25
N ILE A 129 1.47 7.11 6.54
CA ILE A 129 0.27 6.95 7.38
C ILE A 129 -0.58 8.22 7.43
N TYR A 130 0.04 9.41 7.51
CA TYR A 130 -0.73 10.67 7.47
C TYR A 130 -1.35 10.92 6.10
N TYR A 131 -0.69 10.57 4.99
CA TYR A 131 -1.24 10.69 3.64
C TYR A 131 -2.43 9.75 3.41
N ILE A 132 -2.34 8.49 3.84
CA ILE A 132 -3.46 7.53 3.79
C ILE A 132 -4.64 8.04 4.64
N GLN A 133 -4.36 8.72 5.75
CA GLN A 133 -5.36 9.43 6.56
C GLN A 133 -5.76 10.81 6.01
N GLN A 134 -5.49 11.07 4.72
CA GLN A 134 -5.74 12.32 3.95
C GLN A 134 -5.18 13.60 4.60
N ASN A 135 -4.33 13.47 5.61
CA ASN A 135 -3.72 14.57 6.35
C ASN A 135 -2.41 14.99 5.68
N TYR A 136 -2.52 15.44 4.43
CA TYR A 136 -1.38 15.76 3.57
C TYR A 136 -0.44 16.80 4.19
N GLY A 137 -0.95 17.75 4.98
CA GLY A 137 -0.13 18.71 5.71
C GLY A 137 0.80 18.08 6.76
N ARG A 138 0.35 17.03 7.46
CA ARG A 138 1.22 16.26 8.38
C ARG A 138 2.14 15.31 7.61
N ALA A 139 1.69 14.75 6.47
CA ALA A 139 2.54 13.96 5.60
C ALA A 139 3.75 14.77 5.10
N VAL A 140 3.51 15.92 4.48
CA VAL A 140 4.54 16.90 4.05
C VAL A 140 5.50 17.25 5.19
N LYS A 141 5.00 17.45 6.41
CA LYS A 141 5.84 17.77 7.57
C LYS A 141 6.80 16.64 7.92
N GLU A 142 6.36 15.38 7.96
CA GLU A 142 7.24 14.25 8.25
C GLU A 142 8.16 13.86 7.08
N TYR A 143 7.78 14.12 5.82
CA TYR A 143 8.68 13.96 4.66
C TYR A 143 9.81 14.99 4.63
N LYS A 144 9.51 16.28 4.84
CA LYS A 144 10.55 17.33 4.91
C LYS A 144 11.54 17.02 6.05
N LYS A 145 11.01 16.62 7.21
CA LYS A 145 11.80 16.06 8.32
C LYS A 145 12.60 14.80 8.02
N ALA A 146 12.21 13.97 7.05
CA ALA A 146 12.98 12.80 6.63
C ALA A 146 14.13 13.21 5.71
N ILE A 147 13.86 14.14 4.79
CA ILE A 147 14.84 14.76 3.89
C ILE A 147 15.89 15.56 4.68
N GLU A 148 15.49 16.30 5.73
CA GLU A 148 16.38 16.99 6.68
C GLU A 148 17.41 16.04 7.36
N LEU A 149 17.08 14.75 7.48
CA LEU A 149 17.97 13.74 8.07
C LEU A 149 18.80 12.99 7.01
N ARG A 150 18.25 12.85 5.79
CA ARG A 150 18.85 12.06 4.71
C ARG A 150 18.36 12.55 3.35
N THR A 151 19.25 13.22 2.61
CA THR A 151 18.98 13.94 1.34
C THR A 151 19.21 13.12 0.07
N ASP A 152 19.62 11.86 0.18
CA ASP A 152 19.91 10.95 -0.94
C ASP A 152 18.76 9.95 -1.22
N SER A 153 17.58 10.19 -0.64
CA SER A 153 16.44 9.27 -0.73
C SER A 153 15.42 9.68 -1.82
N PRO A 154 15.46 9.12 -3.05
CA PRO A 154 14.52 9.49 -4.10
C PRO A 154 13.06 9.21 -3.72
N SER A 155 12.81 8.19 -2.90
CA SER A 155 11.47 7.86 -2.38
C SER A 155 10.90 8.94 -1.45
N PHE A 156 11.73 9.64 -0.67
CA PHE A 156 11.25 10.71 0.22
C PHE A 156 10.79 11.93 -0.58
N TYR A 157 11.53 12.30 -1.63
CA TYR A 157 11.15 13.38 -2.54
C TYR A 157 9.92 13.01 -3.39
N SER A 158 9.84 11.77 -3.87
CA SER A 158 8.64 11.25 -4.57
C SER A 158 7.39 11.31 -3.66
N ASN A 159 7.49 10.83 -2.43
CA ASN A 159 6.40 10.90 -1.45
C ASN A 159 6.03 12.33 -1.05
N LEU A 160 7.01 13.24 -0.93
CA LEU A 160 6.77 14.65 -0.72
C LEU A 160 6.03 15.27 -1.91
N GLY A 161 6.46 15.00 -3.14
CA GLY A 161 5.81 15.50 -4.35
C GLY A 161 4.35 15.06 -4.42
N THR A 162 4.09 13.79 -4.13
CA THR A 162 2.74 13.21 -4.04
C THR A 162 1.89 13.86 -2.96
N ALA A 163 2.45 14.20 -1.80
CA ALA A 163 1.71 14.90 -0.75
C ALA A 163 1.48 16.39 -1.04
N GLU A 164 2.37 17.08 -1.75
CA GLU A 164 2.14 18.46 -2.22
C GLU A 164 1.16 18.50 -3.41
N PHE A 165 1.20 17.51 -4.31
CA PHE A 165 0.23 17.34 -5.40
C PHE A 165 -1.20 17.21 -4.86
N SER A 166 -1.43 16.34 -3.87
CA SER A 166 -2.73 16.20 -3.20
C SER A 166 -3.18 17.45 -2.41
N ARG A 167 -2.27 18.41 -2.17
CA ARG A 167 -2.60 19.75 -1.63
C ARG A 167 -2.85 20.80 -2.72
N ARG A 168 -2.88 20.41 -4.00
CA ARG A 168 -2.92 21.27 -5.19
C ARG A 168 -1.78 22.28 -5.21
N LYS A 169 -0.58 21.82 -4.82
CA LYS A 169 0.69 22.57 -4.80
C LYS A 169 1.62 21.99 -5.86
N TYR A 170 1.20 22.19 -7.11
CA TYR A 170 1.74 21.50 -8.30
C TYR A 170 3.18 21.92 -8.62
N GLU A 171 3.54 23.16 -8.35
CA GLU A 171 4.89 23.70 -8.52
C GLU A 171 5.85 23.05 -7.50
N GLN A 172 5.43 22.98 -6.22
CA GLN A 172 6.18 22.33 -5.15
C GLN A 172 6.26 20.80 -5.37
N ALA A 173 5.20 20.20 -5.91
CA ALA A 173 5.18 18.80 -6.31
C ALA A 173 6.21 18.54 -7.42
N SER A 174 6.23 19.38 -8.46
CA SER A 174 7.17 19.27 -9.58
C SER A 174 8.62 19.40 -9.13
N VAL A 175 8.94 20.36 -8.24
CA VAL A 175 10.29 20.50 -7.65
C VAL A 175 10.71 19.24 -6.88
N ALA A 176 9.80 18.64 -6.11
CA ALA A 176 10.11 17.40 -5.38
C ALA A 176 10.24 16.19 -6.33
N TYR A 177 9.38 16.06 -7.34
CA TYR A 177 9.48 15.00 -8.35
C TYR A 177 10.74 15.10 -9.21
N LEU A 178 11.18 16.31 -9.56
CA LEU A 178 12.48 16.54 -10.18
C LEU A 178 13.63 16.05 -9.29
N LYS A 179 13.58 16.37 -7.98
CA LYS A 179 14.64 15.91 -7.07
C LYS A 179 14.65 14.40 -6.83
N ALA A 180 13.49 13.73 -6.97
CA ALA A 180 13.43 12.28 -7.00
C ALA A 180 14.13 11.70 -8.25
N LEU A 181 13.86 12.27 -9.44
CA LEU A 181 14.48 11.84 -10.71
C LEU A 181 15.99 12.14 -10.80
N GLU A 182 16.47 13.22 -10.19
CA GLU A 182 17.90 13.53 -10.08
C GLU A 182 18.67 12.49 -9.25
N LEU A 183 18.00 11.77 -8.35
CA LEU A 183 18.58 10.75 -7.48
C LEU A 183 18.37 9.33 -8.03
N ASP A 184 17.28 9.10 -8.76
CA ASP A 184 16.94 7.82 -9.38
C ASP A 184 16.04 8.07 -10.61
N PRO A 185 16.60 8.07 -11.84
CA PRO A 185 15.84 8.36 -13.06
C PRO A 185 14.68 7.41 -13.36
N GLU A 186 14.64 6.23 -12.72
CA GLU A 186 13.58 5.22 -12.87
C GLU A 186 12.56 5.23 -11.70
N ILE A 187 12.63 6.21 -10.78
CA ILE A 187 11.88 6.18 -9.50
C ILE A 187 10.36 6.01 -9.64
N PHE A 188 9.78 6.45 -10.77
CA PHE A 188 8.35 6.34 -11.09
C PHE A 188 7.98 5.08 -11.90
N GLU A 189 8.97 4.29 -12.31
CA GLU A 189 8.83 3.11 -13.16
C GLU A 189 9.15 1.82 -12.38
N ARG A 190 10.10 1.89 -11.44
CA ARG A 190 10.46 0.76 -10.57
C ARG A 190 9.43 0.55 -9.45
N ARG A 191 8.79 -0.62 -9.43
CA ARG A 191 8.04 -1.11 -8.26
C ARG A 191 9.02 -1.40 -7.11
N SER A 192 9.18 -0.46 -6.18
CA SER A 192 10.18 -0.56 -5.12
C SER A 192 9.87 -1.62 -4.06
N ASN A 193 10.83 -2.50 -3.78
CA ASN A 193 10.80 -3.45 -2.65
C ASN A 193 11.46 -2.86 -1.38
N ALA A 194 12.14 -1.71 -1.49
CA ALA A 194 13.06 -1.19 -0.47
C ALA A 194 12.49 -0.03 0.35
N GLY A 195 11.48 0.67 -0.13
CA GLY A 195 10.87 1.81 0.57
C GLY A 195 9.40 1.98 0.21
N VAL A 196 8.62 2.49 1.16
CA VAL A 196 7.18 2.70 0.97
C VAL A 196 6.96 3.93 0.09
N GLN A 197 6.76 3.70 -1.21
CA GLN A 197 6.19 4.69 -2.13
C GLN A 197 4.67 4.76 -1.96
N MET A 198 4.06 5.88 -2.36
CA MET A 198 2.61 6.07 -2.34
C MET A 198 2.02 6.09 -3.75
N HIS A 199 0.83 5.50 -3.88
CA HIS A 199 0.00 5.58 -5.07
C HIS A 199 -1.18 6.53 -4.80
N MET A 200 -1.59 7.33 -5.80
CA MET A 200 -2.76 8.21 -5.66
C MET A 200 -4.04 7.37 -5.55
N ALA A 201 -4.99 7.82 -4.74
CA ALA A 201 -6.17 7.04 -4.38
C ALA A 201 -7.22 6.93 -5.51
N SER A 202 -7.45 8.00 -6.29
CA SER A 202 -8.43 7.99 -7.39
C SER A 202 -7.76 7.97 -8.77
N PRO A 203 -8.44 7.49 -9.83
CA PRO A 203 -7.98 7.64 -11.21
C PRO A 203 -7.80 9.11 -11.62
N ALA A 204 -8.70 10.00 -11.20
CA ALA A 204 -8.60 11.44 -11.52
C ALA A 204 -7.33 12.09 -10.92
N ASP A 205 -6.93 11.69 -9.71
CA ASP A 205 -5.68 12.14 -9.11
C ASP A 205 -4.45 11.61 -9.87
N ARG A 206 -4.48 10.36 -10.34
CA ARG A 206 -3.40 9.78 -11.16
C ARG A 206 -3.30 10.43 -12.54
N ALA A 207 -4.43 10.69 -13.20
CA ALA A 207 -4.48 11.38 -14.48
C ALA A 207 -3.89 12.81 -14.40
N GLY A 208 -4.25 13.57 -13.37
CA GLY A 208 -3.66 14.89 -13.10
C GLY A 208 -2.19 14.85 -12.66
N TYR A 209 -1.78 13.79 -11.96
CA TYR A 209 -0.38 13.52 -11.63
C TYR A 209 0.44 13.28 -12.90
N HIS A 210 -0.05 12.42 -13.81
CA HIS A 210 0.59 12.15 -15.09
C HIS A 210 0.69 13.42 -15.94
N PHE A 211 -0.34 14.26 -15.98
CA PHE A 211 -0.27 15.57 -16.63
C PHE A 211 0.79 16.50 -16.00
N THR A 212 0.93 16.50 -14.68
CA THR A 212 1.94 17.30 -13.95
C THR A 212 3.36 16.81 -14.24
N ILE A 213 3.59 15.49 -14.25
CA ILE A 213 4.87 14.88 -14.62
C ILE A 213 5.18 15.14 -16.10
N ALA A 214 4.20 15.05 -17.00
CA ALA A 214 4.38 15.40 -18.41
C ALA A 214 4.79 16.86 -18.59
N LYS A 215 4.11 17.78 -17.92
CA LYS A 215 4.44 19.22 -17.91
C LYS A 215 5.87 19.47 -17.41
N MET A 216 6.25 18.80 -16.31
CA MET A 216 7.60 18.86 -15.74
C MET A 216 8.69 18.38 -16.74
N PHE A 217 8.42 17.34 -17.54
CA PHE A 217 9.33 16.90 -18.60
C PHE A 217 9.34 17.86 -19.82
N ALA A 218 8.19 18.43 -20.19
CA ALA A 218 8.09 19.43 -21.24
C ALA A 218 8.98 20.66 -20.94
N THR A 219 8.94 21.18 -19.71
CA THR A 219 9.81 22.27 -19.23
C THR A 219 11.32 21.95 -19.34
N ARG A 220 11.70 20.68 -19.40
CA ARG A 220 13.09 20.21 -19.55
C ARG A 220 13.47 19.84 -20.99
N GLY A 221 12.54 19.97 -21.95
CA GLY A 221 12.75 19.52 -23.34
C GLY A 221 12.76 18.00 -23.53
N ASP A 222 12.40 17.21 -22.51
CA ASP A 222 12.33 15.75 -22.60
C ASP A 222 11.02 15.34 -23.28
N ALA A 223 11.00 15.41 -24.61
CA ALA A 223 9.84 15.11 -25.44
C ALA A 223 9.41 13.63 -25.30
N GLU A 224 10.36 12.70 -25.18
CA GLU A 224 10.13 11.28 -24.89
C GLU A 224 9.24 11.09 -23.66
N ARG A 225 9.72 11.54 -22.49
CA ARG A 225 9.00 11.34 -21.23
C ARG A 225 7.76 12.24 -21.15
N CYS A 226 7.79 13.43 -21.74
CA CYS A 226 6.60 14.28 -21.87
C CYS A 226 5.47 13.51 -22.58
N LEU A 227 5.73 12.90 -23.75
CA LEU A 227 4.73 12.15 -24.51
C LEU A 227 4.28 10.88 -23.77
N LEU A 228 5.20 10.16 -23.12
CA LEU A 228 4.87 8.99 -22.29
C LEU A 228 3.89 9.34 -21.16
N TYR A 229 4.09 10.46 -20.48
CA TYR A 229 3.22 10.89 -19.38
C TYR A 229 1.95 11.62 -19.85
N LEU A 230 1.97 12.31 -21.00
CA LEU A 230 0.73 12.78 -21.65
C LEU A 230 -0.16 11.61 -22.06
N ARG A 231 0.42 10.51 -22.58
CA ARG A 231 -0.30 9.29 -22.93
C ARG A 231 -1.01 8.69 -21.72
N LYS A 232 -0.30 8.51 -20.59
CA LYS A 232 -0.91 8.04 -19.34
C LYS A 232 -2.02 8.97 -18.82
N ALA A 233 -1.86 10.29 -18.98
CA ALA A 233 -2.90 11.26 -18.60
C ALA A 233 -4.16 11.17 -19.49
N VAL A 234 -3.99 10.88 -20.78
CA VAL A 234 -5.10 10.61 -21.72
C VAL A 234 -5.79 9.29 -21.38
N GLU A 235 -5.03 8.21 -21.20
CA GLU A 235 -5.53 6.85 -20.94
C GLU A 235 -6.26 6.73 -19.58
N GLU A 236 -5.99 7.64 -18.63
CA GLU A 236 -6.74 7.77 -17.38
C GLU A 236 -7.80 8.89 -17.37
N GLY A 237 -8.05 9.53 -18.53
CA GLY A 237 -9.16 10.47 -18.71
C GLY A 237 -8.98 11.84 -18.03
N TYR A 238 -7.77 12.43 -18.07
CA TYR A 238 -7.53 13.75 -17.46
C TYR A 238 -8.44 14.85 -18.07
N PRO A 239 -9.37 15.46 -17.30
CA PRO A 239 -10.42 16.31 -17.87
C PRO A 239 -9.91 17.64 -18.44
N GLU A 240 -8.78 18.16 -17.95
CA GLU A 240 -8.19 19.39 -18.49
C GLU A 240 -7.15 19.13 -19.61
N ILE A 241 -7.10 17.95 -20.24
CA ILE A 241 -6.04 17.59 -21.20
C ILE A 241 -5.84 18.63 -22.32
N GLY A 242 -6.90 19.34 -22.74
CA GLY A 242 -6.82 20.46 -23.69
C GLY A 242 -5.90 21.62 -23.27
N ARG A 243 -5.40 21.64 -22.03
CA ARG A 243 -4.35 22.57 -21.57
C ARG A 243 -3.00 22.39 -22.24
N VAL A 244 -2.71 21.25 -22.89
CA VAL A 244 -1.49 21.10 -23.71
C VAL A 244 -1.35 22.14 -24.83
N TYR A 245 -2.46 22.77 -25.24
CA TYR A 245 -2.47 23.84 -26.24
C TYR A 245 -2.30 25.24 -25.64
N LYS A 246 -2.40 25.40 -24.31
CA LYS A 246 -2.39 26.67 -23.58
C LYS A 246 -1.14 26.85 -22.70
N ASP A 247 -0.79 25.82 -21.93
CA ASP A 247 0.38 25.78 -21.07
C ASP A 247 1.66 25.86 -21.95
N ALA A 248 2.45 26.93 -21.77
CA ALA A 248 3.55 27.31 -22.66
C ALA A 248 4.70 26.29 -22.67
N GLU A 249 4.83 25.50 -21.61
CA GLU A 249 5.82 24.45 -21.42
C GLU A 249 5.70 23.36 -22.49
N PHE A 250 4.49 23.13 -23.03
CA PHE A 250 4.24 22.22 -24.15
C PHE A 250 4.46 22.85 -25.53
N ALA A 251 5.02 24.07 -25.65
CA ALA A 251 5.27 24.71 -26.94
C ALA A 251 6.19 23.88 -27.87
N VAL A 252 7.25 23.27 -27.31
CA VAL A 252 8.21 22.46 -28.09
C VAL A 252 7.59 21.12 -28.51
N VAL A 253 6.96 20.39 -27.58
CA VAL A 253 6.41 19.06 -27.88
C VAL A 253 5.25 19.10 -28.87
N ARG A 254 4.55 20.24 -29.01
CA ARG A 254 3.50 20.44 -30.03
C ARG A 254 4.00 20.34 -31.48
N ALA A 255 5.32 20.45 -31.71
CA ALA A 255 5.93 20.24 -33.02
C ALA A 255 6.35 18.78 -33.28
N ASP A 256 6.28 17.88 -32.28
CA ASP A 256 6.57 16.46 -32.45
C ASP A 256 5.37 15.77 -33.14
N PRO A 257 5.54 15.06 -34.27
CA PRO A 257 4.44 14.38 -34.95
C PRO A 257 3.66 13.40 -34.05
N ARG A 258 4.32 12.82 -33.04
CA ARG A 258 3.73 11.88 -32.08
C ARG A 258 2.78 12.56 -31.10
N PHE A 259 2.95 13.86 -30.85
CA PHE A 259 1.98 14.67 -30.11
C PHE A 259 0.66 14.77 -30.89
N ALA A 260 0.74 15.04 -32.20
CA ALA A 260 -0.44 15.13 -33.05
C ALA A 260 -1.20 13.79 -33.11
N GLU A 261 -0.48 12.67 -33.30
CA GLU A 261 -1.07 11.32 -33.27
C GLU A 261 -1.75 11.01 -31.93
N LEU A 262 -1.08 11.29 -30.80
CA LEU A 262 -1.65 11.08 -29.47
C LEU A 262 -2.92 11.92 -29.24
N MET A 263 -2.93 13.17 -29.69
CA MET A 263 -4.10 14.05 -29.53
C MET A 263 -5.26 13.70 -30.45
N GLN A 264 -5.00 13.23 -31.67
CA GLN A 264 -6.03 12.68 -32.58
C GLN A 264 -6.68 11.42 -32.01
N ARG A 265 -5.90 10.58 -31.34
CA ARG A 265 -6.37 9.32 -30.74
C ARG A 265 -6.92 9.47 -29.32
N ARG A 266 -6.89 10.66 -28.73
CA ARG A 266 -7.22 10.84 -27.29
C ARG A 266 -8.64 10.35 -26.95
N ASP A 267 -9.61 10.58 -27.84
CA ASP A 267 -11.03 10.29 -27.61
C ASP A 267 -11.35 8.79 -27.78
N THR A 268 -10.38 7.98 -28.27
CA THR A 268 -10.45 6.51 -28.31
C THR A 268 -9.47 5.82 -27.35
N LEU A 269 -8.60 6.60 -26.69
CA LEU A 269 -7.68 6.13 -25.64
C LEU A 269 -8.21 6.42 -24.22
N ALA A 270 -9.01 7.48 -24.06
CA ALA A 270 -9.67 7.81 -22.80
C ALA A 270 -10.75 6.77 -22.44
N PRO A 271 -11.04 6.57 -21.14
CA PRO A 271 -12.16 5.73 -20.71
C PRO A 271 -13.50 6.32 -21.18
N PRO A 272 -14.54 5.48 -21.39
CA PRO A 272 -15.90 5.95 -21.65
C PRO A 272 -16.40 6.91 -20.56
N GLN A 273 -17.20 7.89 -20.97
CA GLN A 273 -17.86 8.88 -20.10
C GLN A 273 -19.20 8.36 -19.57
#